data_AF-A0A061RHL1-F1
#
_entry.id   AF-A0A061RHL1-F1
#
_cell.length_a   1.000
_cell.length_b   1.000
_cell.length_c   1.000
_cell.angle_alpha   90.00
_cell.angle_beta   90.00
_cell.angle_gamma   90.00
#
_symmetry.space_group_name_H-M   'P 1'
#
loop_
_entity.id
_entity.type
_entity.pdbx_description
1 polymer ?
#
loop_
_entity_poly.entity_id
_entity_poly.type
_entity_poly.pdbx_seq_one_letter_code
_entity_poly.pdbx_strand_id
1 'polypeptide(L)'
;VREELVAKVSRERVGTELDGMLNGPNPLAAAQILQQLRLFPAVFLAPEAQQAKLGPDYGAACVAAMARMEAVLASPETKVQLGPEEMRLCRLAALLLPLRDVEVPKAKGKGGKHSASLPAFILRESLKRRAKDGEALALMHKEAGELLALWPQLCLDGEIPAPTRTALGQSIRRLKELWPAAVLLAPLLRAPEATSLGVDPSPATAQTEGFADPSADDVREHIECSNGLQSAIRACGLEKAYTFKPLLDGKEVMKLLGLTSGGPMLGEAMAKMMDWQLANPGGSAEECKAVLLANRE
;
A
#
# COMPACT_ATOMS: atom_id res chain seq x y z
N VAL A 1 23.00 17.04 -19.62
CA VAL A 1 22.03 15.90 -19.62
C VAL A 1 21.08 15.91 -18.42
N ARG A 2 21.48 15.57 -17.17
CA ARG A 2 20.52 15.47 -16.03
C ARG A 2 19.80 16.77 -15.71
N GLU A 3 20.56 17.85 -15.53
CA GLU A 3 20.01 19.20 -15.30
C GLU A 3 19.16 19.68 -16.48
N GLU A 4 19.57 19.34 -17.71
CA GLU A 4 18.81 19.68 -18.91
C GLU A 4 17.52 18.87 -19.03
N LEU A 5 17.48 17.61 -18.59
CA LEU A 5 16.26 16.82 -18.56
C LEU A 5 15.26 17.43 -17.57
N VAL A 6 15.73 17.85 -16.39
CA VAL A 6 14.91 18.53 -15.40
C VAL A 6 14.42 19.90 -15.91
N ALA A 7 15.27 20.65 -16.62
CA ALA A 7 14.96 22.01 -17.07
C ALA A 7 14.19 22.09 -18.39
N LYS A 8 14.46 21.21 -19.36
CA LYS A 8 13.97 21.32 -20.76
C LYS A 8 12.85 20.34 -21.09
N VAL A 9 12.60 19.32 -20.29
CA VAL A 9 11.52 18.34 -20.53
C VAL A 9 10.40 18.56 -19.51
N SER A 10 9.19 18.80 -20.02
CA SER A 10 7.99 18.94 -19.16
C SER A 10 7.77 17.69 -18.30
N ARG A 11 7.34 17.87 -17.06
CA ARG A 11 7.05 16.77 -16.13
C ARG A 11 5.91 15.88 -16.62
N GLU A 12 4.95 16.44 -17.34
CA GLU A 12 3.84 15.75 -18.00
C GLU A 12 4.35 14.73 -19.03
N ARG A 13 5.31 15.13 -19.87
CA ARG A 13 5.94 14.24 -20.85
C ARG A 13 6.72 13.13 -20.17
N VAL A 14 7.52 13.44 -19.14
CA VAL A 14 8.24 12.42 -18.36
C VAL A 14 7.27 11.37 -17.81
N GLY A 15 6.15 11.80 -17.23
CA GLY A 15 5.11 10.88 -16.74
C GLY A 15 4.50 10.01 -17.85
N THR A 16 4.23 10.58 -19.03
CA THR A 16 3.67 9.82 -20.17
C THR A 16 4.64 8.75 -20.69
N GLU A 17 5.93 9.07 -20.83
CA GLU A 17 6.94 8.09 -21.26
C GLU A 17 7.12 6.99 -20.19
N LEU A 18 7.11 7.36 -18.91
CA LEU A 18 7.19 6.39 -17.80
C LEU A 18 5.98 5.44 -17.78
N ASP A 19 4.76 5.95 -18.03
CA ASP A 19 3.58 5.09 -18.17
C ASP A 19 3.75 4.10 -19.34
N GLY A 20 4.36 4.53 -20.44
CA GLY A 20 4.71 3.65 -21.56
C GLY A 20 5.70 2.56 -21.15
N MET A 21 6.71 2.90 -20.34
CA MET A 21 7.69 1.94 -19.80
C MET A 21 7.04 0.92 -18.87
N LEU A 22 6.15 1.36 -17.97
CA LEU A 22 5.49 0.51 -16.97
C LEU A 22 4.43 -0.43 -17.55
N ASN A 23 3.80 -0.02 -18.66
CA ASN A 23 2.84 -0.84 -19.40
C ASN A 23 3.49 -1.59 -20.56
N GLY A 24 4.80 -1.39 -20.78
CA GLY A 24 5.57 -2.05 -21.81
C GLY A 24 5.92 -3.51 -21.47
N PRO A 25 6.66 -4.19 -22.37
CA PRO A 25 6.97 -5.61 -22.22
C PRO A 25 7.97 -5.91 -21.09
N ASN A 26 8.82 -4.95 -20.72
CA ASN A 26 9.81 -5.15 -19.66
C ASN A 26 9.97 -3.88 -18.78
N PRO A 27 9.04 -3.66 -17.83
CA PRO A 27 9.08 -2.52 -16.90
C PRO A 27 10.34 -2.46 -16.04
N LEU A 28 10.84 -3.63 -15.61
CA LEU A 28 12.04 -3.72 -14.78
C LEU A 28 13.29 -3.23 -15.51
N ALA A 29 13.53 -3.72 -16.73
CA ALA A 29 14.67 -3.29 -17.53
C ALA A 29 14.63 -1.76 -17.78
N ALA A 30 13.44 -1.21 -17.97
CA ALA A 30 13.25 0.22 -18.14
C ALA A 30 13.69 1.00 -16.88
N ALA A 31 13.32 0.54 -15.69
CA ALA A 31 13.75 1.13 -14.41
C ALA A 31 15.27 0.95 -14.15
N GLN A 32 15.82 -0.22 -14.49
CA GLN A 32 17.26 -0.50 -14.42
C GLN A 32 18.07 0.44 -15.33
N ILE A 33 17.62 0.70 -16.56
CA ILE A 33 18.27 1.64 -17.48
C ILE A 33 18.24 3.07 -16.91
N LEU A 34 17.11 3.51 -16.34
CA LEU A 34 17.05 4.83 -15.68
C LEU A 34 18.08 4.94 -14.57
N GLN A 35 18.25 3.88 -13.78
CA GLN A 35 19.21 3.87 -12.68
C GLN A 35 20.66 3.80 -13.17
N GLN A 36 20.99 2.96 -14.16
CA GLN A 36 22.33 2.88 -14.77
C GLN A 36 22.77 4.22 -15.38
N LEU A 37 21.85 4.91 -16.05
CA LEU A 37 22.10 6.24 -16.63
C LEU A 37 22.07 7.36 -15.57
N ARG A 38 21.87 7.01 -14.29
CA ARG A 38 21.70 7.93 -13.16
C ARG A 38 20.60 8.99 -13.38
N LEU A 39 19.58 8.63 -14.15
CA LEU A 39 18.41 9.44 -14.46
C LEU A 39 17.28 9.24 -13.44
N PHE A 40 17.36 8.22 -12.58
CA PHE A 40 16.31 7.92 -11.61
C PHE A 40 15.93 9.13 -10.73
N PRO A 41 16.86 9.86 -10.09
CA PRO A 41 16.49 11.03 -9.29
C PRO A 41 15.92 12.20 -10.11
N ALA A 42 16.25 12.28 -11.40
CA ALA A 42 15.70 13.30 -12.30
C ALA A 42 14.27 12.97 -12.77
N VAL A 43 13.94 11.67 -12.89
CA VAL A 43 12.59 11.19 -13.24
C VAL A 43 11.69 11.18 -12.00
N PHE A 44 12.15 10.66 -10.86
CA PHE A 44 11.40 10.58 -9.61
C PHE A 44 11.81 11.70 -8.65
N LEU A 45 11.67 12.94 -9.12
CA LEU A 45 12.19 14.13 -8.45
C LEU A 45 11.55 14.35 -7.07
N ALA A 46 12.36 14.24 -6.03
CA ALA A 46 12.00 14.63 -4.67
C ALA A 46 12.29 16.13 -4.43
N PRO A 47 11.67 16.79 -3.43
CA PRO A 47 12.08 18.15 -3.05
C PRO A 47 13.49 18.18 -2.45
N GLU A 48 14.19 19.32 -2.56
CA GLU A 48 15.61 19.45 -2.16
C GLU A 48 15.89 18.99 -0.72
N ALA A 49 15.03 19.36 0.22
CA ALA A 49 15.18 18.98 1.63
C ALA A 49 15.13 17.46 1.86
N GLN A 50 14.35 16.73 1.05
CA GLN A 50 14.25 15.27 1.10
C GLN A 50 15.38 14.62 0.31
N GLN A 51 15.81 15.19 -0.82
CA GLN A 51 16.95 14.67 -1.59
C GLN A 51 18.21 14.56 -0.74
N ALA A 52 18.48 15.57 0.10
CA ALA A 52 19.62 15.56 1.02
C ALA A 52 19.59 14.38 2.00
N LYS A 53 18.40 13.88 2.38
CA LYS A 53 18.23 12.73 3.29
C LYS A 53 18.28 11.39 2.58
N LEU A 54 17.84 11.34 1.32
CA LEU A 54 17.78 10.13 0.51
C LEU A 54 19.16 9.71 -0.02
N GLY A 55 20.08 10.67 -0.13
CA GLY A 55 21.35 10.48 -0.81
C GLY A 55 21.23 10.55 -2.33
N PRO A 56 22.36 10.60 -3.06
CA PRO A 56 22.36 10.83 -4.50
C PRO A 56 21.88 9.61 -5.33
N ASP A 57 21.77 8.44 -4.71
CA ASP A 57 21.55 7.16 -5.41
C ASP A 57 20.38 6.34 -4.85
N TYR A 58 19.36 7.00 -4.30
CA TYR A 58 18.18 6.31 -3.74
C TYR A 58 17.42 5.43 -4.75
N GLY A 59 17.68 5.61 -6.05
CA GLY A 59 17.09 4.80 -7.10
C GLY A 59 17.52 3.33 -7.06
N ALA A 60 18.69 3.00 -6.50
CA ALA A 60 19.17 1.62 -6.43
C ALA A 60 18.21 0.73 -5.59
N ALA A 61 17.85 1.18 -4.39
CA ALA A 61 16.91 0.47 -3.52
C ALA A 61 15.51 0.38 -4.15
N CYS A 62 15.05 1.46 -4.78
CA CYS A 62 13.77 1.48 -5.50
C CYS A 62 13.71 0.42 -6.60
N VAL A 63 14.72 0.37 -7.47
CA VAL A 63 14.79 -0.60 -8.57
C VAL A 63 14.92 -2.03 -8.04
N ALA A 64 15.69 -2.25 -6.98
CA ALA A 64 15.83 -3.58 -6.39
C ALA A 64 14.53 -4.08 -5.73
N ALA A 65 13.77 -3.19 -5.07
CA ALA A 65 12.43 -3.52 -4.57
C ALA A 65 11.45 -3.89 -5.71
N MET A 66 11.52 -3.17 -6.84
CA MET A 66 10.75 -3.53 -8.04
C MET A 66 11.22 -4.86 -8.65
N ALA A 67 12.53 -5.15 -8.65
CA ALA A 67 13.07 -6.40 -9.15
C ALA A 67 12.53 -7.61 -8.39
N ARG A 68 12.49 -7.53 -7.04
CA ARG A 68 11.87 -8.56 -6.20
C ARG A 68 10.39 -8.75 -6.54
N MET A 69 9.64 -7.67 -6.71
CA MET A 69 8.23 -7.76 -7.08
C MET A 69 8.03 -8.39 -8.46
N GLU A 70 8.84 -8.04 -9.46
CA GLU A 70 8.72 -8.63 -10.81
C GLU A 70 9.07 -10.12 -10.83
N ALA A 71 10.07 -10.54 -10.03
CA ALA A 71 10.38 -11.96 -9.87
C ALA A 71 9.21 -12.74 -9.25
N VAL A 72 8.53 -12.16 -8.25
CA VAL A 72 7.29 -12.72 -7.66
C VAL A 72 6.19 -12.79 -8.69
N LEU A 73 5.91 -11.71 -9.43
CA LEU A 73 4.86 -11.65 -10.44
C LEU A 73 5.10 -12.61 -11.62
N ALA A 74 6.36 -12.86 -11.97
CA ALA A 74 6.74 -13.78 -13.04
C ALA A 74 6.66 -15.26 -12.63
N SER A 75 6.68 -15.56 -11.31
CA SER A 75 6.62 -16.93 -10.82
C SER A 75 5.25 -17.57 -11.04
N PRO A 76 5.17 -18.78 -11.60
CA PRO A 76 3.91 -19.51 -11.75
C PRO A 76 3.31 -19.95 -10.41
N GLU A 77 4.09 -19.89 -9.33
CA GLU A 77 3.63 -20.23 -7.97
C GLU A 77 2.82 -19.11 -7.33
N THR A 78 2.88 -17.89 -7.87
CA THR A 78 2.11 -16.74 -7.39
C THR A 78 0.63 -16.88 -7.74
N LYS A 79 -0.20 -17.08 -6.72
CA LYS A 79 -1.66 -17.28 -6.87
C LYS A 79 -2.44 -15.96 -6.86
N VAL A 80 -1.80 -14.87 -6.46
CA VAL A 80 -2.41 -13.54 -6.43
C VAL A 80 -2.54 -13.00 -7.85
N GLN A 81 -3.76 -12.68 -8.25
CA GLN A 81 -4.07 -12.16 -9.58
C GLN A 81 -4.35 -10.67 -9.50
N LEU A 82 -3.83 -9.93 -10.48
CA LEU A 82 -4.02 -8.48 -10.62
C LEU A 82 -4.64 -8.18 -11.99
N GLY A 83 -5.59 -7.24 -12.03
CA GLY A 83 -5.99 -6.62 -13.28
C GLY A 83 -4.89 -5.68 -13.81
N PRO A 84 -5.03 -5.17 -15.05
CA PRO A 84 -4.01 -4.32 -15.65
C PRO A 84 -3.71 -3.04 -14.84
N GLU A 85 -4.73 -2.41 -14.26
CA GLU A 85 -4.55 -1.20 -13.46
C GLU A 85 -3.89 -1.52 -12.10
N GLU A 86 -4.32 -2.58 -11.43
CA GLU A 86 -3.72 -3.03 -10.16
C GLU A 86 -2.27 -3.49 -10.37
N MET A 87 -1.96 -4.14 -11.49
CA MET A 87 -0.60 -4.55 -11.85
C MET A 87 0.32 -3.34 -11.97
N ARG A 88 -0.07 -2.31 -12.73
CA ARG A 88 0.72 -1.08 -12.87
C ARG A 88 0.85 -0.35 -11.53
N LEU A 89 -0.21 -0.29 -10.71
CA LEU A 89 -0.13 0.30 -9.36
C LEU A 89 0.78 -0.50 -8.43
N CYS A 90 0.75 -1.83 -8.49
CA CYS A 90 1.60 -2.72 -7.68
C CYS A 90 3.09 -2.50 -8.01
N ARG A 91 3.44 -2.43 -9.29
CA ARG A 91 4.81 -2.12 -9.75
C ARG A 91 5.29 -0.76 -9.25
N LEU A 92 4.47 0.29 -9.41
CA LEU A 92 4.78 1.63 -8.91
C LEU A 92 4.92 1.65 -7.38
N ALA A 93 4.04 0.95 -6.68
CA ALA A 93 4.09 0.85 -5.24
C ALA A 93 5.34 0.10 -4.77
N ALA A 94 5.74 -0.99 -5.42
CA ALA A 94 6.98 -1.70 -5.10
C ALA A 94 8.20 -0.81 -5.36
N LEU A 95 8.27 -0.14 -6.51
CA LEU A 95 9.36 0.75 -6.89
C LEU A 95 9.55 1.89 -5.87
N LEU A 96 8.46 2.50 -5.41
CA LEU A 96 8.51 3.64 -4.49
C LEU A 96 8.39 3.24 -3.01
N LEU A 97 8.32 1.95 -2.69
CA LEU A 97 8.19 1.45 -1.32
C LEU A 97 9.32 1.90 -0.38
N PRO A 98 10.60 1.98 -0.82
CA PRO A 98 11.68 2.48 0.04
C PRO A 98 11.52 3.95 0.44
N LEU A 99 10.67 4.71 -0.26
CA LEU A 99 10.44 6.13 0.01
C LEU A 99 9.21 6.39 0.88
N ARG A 100 8.48 5.35 1.29
CA ARG A 100 7.13 5.43 1.88
C ARG A 100 7.02 6.31 3.12
N ASP A 101 8.05 6.31 3.97
CA ASP A 101 8.04 6.99 5.28
C ASP A 101 8.62 8.41 5.21
N VAL A 102 9.02 8.87 4.01
CA VAL A 102 9.53 10.23 3.82
C VAL A 102 8.37 11.19 3.64
N GLU A 103 8.22 12.12 4.57
CA GLU A 103 7.16 13.13 4.53
C GLU A 103 7.59 14.40 3.80
N VAL A 104 6.71 14.92 2.95
CA VAL A 104 6.86 16.20 2.25
C VAL A 104 5.86 17.21 2.84
N PRO A 105 6.35 18.30 3.47
CA PRO A 105 5.47 19.34 3.99
C PRO A 105 4.77 20.08 2.85
N LYS A 106 3.47 20.34 2.98
CA LYS A 106 2.74 21.20 2.04
C LYS A 106 3.17 22.66 2.21
N ALA A 107 3.24 23.40 1.11
CA ALA A 107 3.55 24.82 1.12
C ALA A 107 2.55 25.61 2.00
N LYS A 108 3.06 26.54 2.82
CA LYS A 108 2.24 27.45 3.65
C LYS A 108 1.30 28.26 2.75
N GLY A 109 -0.01 28.15 2.96
CA GLY A 109 -1.02 28.99 2.30
C GLY A 109 -2.33 28.30 1.92
N LYS A 110 -2.35 26.97 1.73
CA LYS A 110 -3.59 26.19 1.55
C LYS A 110 -3.90 25.41 2.83
N GLY A 111 -4.62 26.07 3.74
CA GLY A 111 -5.03 25.63 5.09
C GLY A 111 -5.13 24.12 5.34
N GLY A 112 -4.01 23.48 5.69
CA GLY A 112 -4.00 22.08 6.09
C GLY A 112 -2.68 21.68 6.74
N LYS A 113 -2.77 21.15 7.95
CA LYS A 113 -1.69 20.62 8.81
C LYS A 113 -1.22 19.23 8.34
N HIS A 114 -1.21 18.97 7.03
CA HIS A 114 -1.05 17.62 6.47
C HIS A 114 0.12 17.59 5.48
N SER A 115 1.16 16.86 5.83
CA SER A 115 2.21 16.40 4.91
C SER A 115 1.66 15.33 3.96
N ALA A 116 2.35 15.09 2.87
CA ALA A 116 2.09 13.96 1.98
C ALA A 116 3.31 13.05 1.95
N SER A 117 3.10 11.75 1.81
CA SER A 117 4.22 10.82 1.58
C SER A 117 4.96 11.17 0.29
N LEU A 118 6.25 10.92 0.26
CA LEU A 118 7.09 11.21 -0.89
C LEU A 118 6.63 10.46 -2.17
N PRO A 119 6.20 9.18 -2.13
CA PRO A 119 5.63 8.52 -3.30
C PRO A 119 4.41 9.27 -3.88
N ALA A 120 3.50 9.73 -3.00
CA ALA A 120 2.33 10.49 -3.42
C ALA A 120 2.71 11.86 -4.01
N PHE A 121 3.70 12.53 -3.42
CA PHE A 121 4.26 13.77 -3.96
C PHE A 121 4.89 13.55 -5.34
N ILE A 122 5.72 12.52 -5.51
CA ILE A 122 6.40 12.21 -6.76
C ILE A 122 5.39 11.94 -7.88
N LEU A 123 4.38 11.09 -7.62
CA LEU A 123 3.35 10.82 -8.63
C LEU A 123 2.62 12.08 -9.07
N ARG A 124 2.23 12.92 -8.10
CA ARG A 124 1.44 14.13 -8.36
C ARG A 124 2.24 15.25 -8.99
N GLU A 125 3.40 15.58 -8.43
CA GLU A 125 4.16 16.78 -8.80
C GLU A 125 5.29 16.50 -9.77
N SER A 126 6.01 15.38 -9.58
CA SER A 126 7.13 15.00 -10.46
C SER A 126 6.66 14.31 -11.74
N LEU A 127 5.65 13.44 -11.67
CA LEU A 127 5.16 12.67 -12.83
C LEU A 127 3.84 13.22 -13.39
N LYS A 128 3.24 14.22 -12.72
CA LYS A 128 1.97 14.86 -13.12
C LYS A 128 0.87 13.83 -13.42
N ARG A 129 0.80 12.78 -12.60
CA ARG A 129 -0.23 11.73 -12.66
C ARG A 129 -1.42 12.08 -11.77
N ARG A 130 -2.47 11.26 -11.84
CA ARG A 130 -3.72 11.46 -11.09
C ARG A 130 -3.45 11.46 -9.59
N ALA A 131 -4.07 12.38 -8.85
CA ALA A 131 -3.96 12.42 -7.38
C ALA A 131 -4.41 11.10 -6.73
N LYS A 132 -5.40 10.43 -7.33
CA LYS A 132 -5.90 9.12 -6.91
C LYS A 132 -4.82 8.04 -6.89
N ASP A 133 -3.85 8.08 -7.80
CA ASP A 133 -2.76 7.08 -7.84
C ASP A 133 -1.83 7.29 -6.63
N GLY A 134 -1.54 8.54 -6.28
CA GLY A 134 -0.76 8.86 -5.07
C GLY A 134 -1.45 8.44 -3.79
N GLU A 135 -2.77 8.67 -3.69
CA GLU A 135 -3.59 8.21 -2.56
C GLU A 135 -3.64 6.68 -2.49
N ALA A 136 -3.76 6.01 -3.63
CA ALA A 136 -3.74 4.55 -3.72
C ALA A 136 -2.40 3.96 -3.26
N LEU A 137 -1.27 4.54 -3.69
CA LEU A 137 0.06 4.10 -3.24
C LEU A 137 0.24 4.25 -1.73
N ALA A 138 -0.11 5.42 -1.18
CA ALA A 138 -0.01 5.67 0.26
C ALA A 138 -0.87 4.68 1.06
N LEU A 139 -2.10 4.40 0.57
CA LEU A 139 -2.97 3.40 1.18
C LEU A 139 -2.37 1.99 1.10
N MET A 140 -1.89 1.56 -0.07
CA MET A 140 -1.29 0.24 -0.24
C MET A 140 -0.05 0.05 0.64
N HIS A 141 0.84 1.05 0.72
CA HIS A 141 2.04 0.99 1.58
C HIS A 141 1.67 0.84 3.05
N LYS A 142 0.69 1.62 3.51
CA LYS A 142 0.18 1.53 4.89
C LYS A 142 -0.40 0.15 5.17
N GLU A 143 -1.37 -0.28 4.36
CA GLU A 143 -2.11 -1.51 4.63
C GLU A 143 -1.27 -2.76 4.37
N ALA A 144 -0.25 -2.71 3.52
CA ALA A 144 0.74 -3.78 3.39
C ALA A 144 1.45 -4.04 4.73
N GLY A 145 1.77 -3.00 5.49
CA GLY A 145 2.33 -3.11 6.84
C GLY A 145 1.36 -3.76 7.82
N GLU A 146 0.10 -3.33 7.81
CA GLU A 146 -0.96 -3.91 8.65
C GLU A 146 -1.17 -5.41 8.32
N LEU A 147 -1.26 -5.76 7.03
CA LEU A 147 -1.41 -7.14 6.58
C LEU A 147 -0.20 -8.01 6.99
N LEU A 148 1.02 -7.48 6.85
CA LEU A 148 2.22 -8.19 7.27
C LEU A 148 2.25 -8.44 8.79
N ALA A 149 1.77 -7.48 9.59
CA ALA A 149 1.70 -7.62 11.05
C ALA A 149 0.70 -8.70 11.49
N LEU A 150 -0.34 -8.96 10.69
CA LEU A 150 -1.33 -10.01 10.93
C LEU A 150 -0.84 -11.41 10.54
N TRP A 151 0.15 -11.50 9.63
CA TRP A 151 0.63 -12.77 9.08
C TRP A 151 0.95 -13.84 10.14
N PRO A 152 1.69 -13.55 11.24
CA PRO A 152 2.01 -14.56 12.25
C PRO A 152 0.77 -15.21 12.87
N GLN A 153 -0.33 -14.48 13.05
CA GLN A 153 -1.57 -15.05 13.61
C GLN A 153 -2.40 -15.82 12.57
N LEU A 154 -2.17 -15.56 11.28
CA LEU A 154 -2.84 -16.25 10.17
C LEU A 154 -2.13 -17.58 9.80
N CYS A 155 -0.87 -17.75 10.22
CA CYS A 155 -0.12 -19.00 10.07
C CYS A 155 -0.44 -20.06 11.13
N LEU A 156 -1.14 -19.69 12.21
CA LEU A 156 -1.42 -20.62 13.30
C LEU A 156 -2.46 -21.65 12.87
N ASP A 157 -2.25 -22.90 13.25
CA ASP A 157 -3.26 -23.95 13.09
C ASP A 157 -4.46 -23.63 13.97
N GLY A 158 -5.66 -23.60 13.37
CA GLY A 158 -6.93 -23.42 14.07
C GLY A 158 -7.75 -22.23 13.60
N GLU A 159 -8.65 -21.78 14.45
CA GLU A 159 -9.55 -20.66 14.15
C GLU A 159 -8.80 -19.33 14.25
N ILE A 160 -8.93 -18.49 13.22
CA ILE A 160 -8.38 -17.13 13.21
C ILE A 160 -9.07 -16.31 14.32
N PRO A 161 -8.33 -15.71 15.26
CA PRO A 161 -8.92 -14.92 16.33
C PRO A 161 -9.84 -13.81 15.81
N ALA A 162 -10.97 -13.58 16.48
CA ALA A 162 -11.93 -12.55 16.09
C ALA A 162 -11.31 -11.15 15.90
N PRO A 163 -10.37 -10.66 16.74
CA PRO A 163 -9.68 -9.39 16.50
C PRO A 163 -8.85 -9.39 15.21
N THR A 164 -8.12 -10.48 14.92
CA THR A 164 -7.31 -10.65 13.71
C THR A 164 -8.19 -10.66 12.47
N ARG A 165 -9.31 -11.41 12.50
CA ARG A 165 -10.30 -11.43 11.44
C ARG A 165 -10.90 -10.05 11.17
N THR A 166 -11.19 -9.31 12.24
CA THR A 166 -11.72 -7.94 12.17
C THR A 166 -10.73 -7.00 11.51
N ALA A 167 -9.47 -7.01 11.97
CA ALA A 167 -8.40 -6.20 11.41
C ALA A 167 -8.18 -6.49 9.93
N LEU A 168 -8.13 -7.79 9.56
CA LEU A 168 -8.02 -8.24 8.18
C LEU A 168 -9.18 -7.69 7.34
N GLY A 169 -10.42 -7.89 7.79
CA GLY A 169 -11.61 -7.41 7.11
C GLY A 169 -11.64 -5.88 6.93
N GLN A 170 -11.20 -5.15 7.95
CA GLN A 170 -11.09 -3.70 7.89
C GLN A 170 -10.03 -3.23 6.87
N SER A 171 -8.88 -3.91 6.79
CA SER A 171 -7.89 -3.64 5.74
C SER A 171 -8.48 -3.86 4.34
N ILE A 172 -9.18 -4.97 4.11
CA ILE A 172 -9.82 -5.23 2.80
C ILE A 172 -10.90 -4.18 2.49
N ARG A 173 -11.67 -3.74 3.49
CA ARG A 173 -12.68 -2.68 3.32
C ARG A 173 -12.06 -1.34 2.89
N ARG A 174 -10.92 -0.97 3.48
CA ARG A 174 -10.18 0.26 3.11
C ARG A 174 -9.58 0.15 1.72
N LEU A 175 -8.91 -0.97 1.43
CA LEU A 175 -8.23 -1.23 0.17
C LEU A 175 -9.19 -1.39 -1.02
N LYS A 176 -10.38 -1.95 -0.80
CA LYS A 176 -11.32 -2.33 -1.87
C LYS A 176 -10.58 -3.23 -2.87
N GLU A 177 -10.77 -3.01 -4.17
CA GLU A 177 -10.12 -3.77 -5.25
C GLU A 177 -8.59 -3.76 -5.23
N LEU A 178 -7.94 -2.85 -4.48
CA LEU A 178 -6.48 -2.79 -4.37
C LEU A 178 -5.90 -3.85 -3.42
N TRP A 179 -6.75 -4.60 -2.69
CA TRP A 179 -6.25 -5.54 -1.68
C TRP A 179 -5.28 -6.61 -2.23
N PRO A 180 -5.45 -7.17 -3.44
CA PRO A 180 -4.50 -8.15 -3.96
C PRO A 180 -3.10 -7.55 -4.15
N ALA A 181 -3.00 -6.29 -4.60
CA ALA A 181 -1.72 -5.60 -4.74
C ALA A 181 -1.07 -5.34 -3.36
N ALA A 182 -1.85 -4.94 -2.35
CA ALA A 182 -1.34 -4.78 -0.99
C ALA A 182 -0.85 -6.09 -0.36
N VAL A 183 -1.53 -7.22 -0.65
CA VAL A 183 -1.08 -8.56 -0.24
C VAL A 183 0.27 -8.91 -0.84
N LEU A 184 0.51 -8.60 -2.11
CA LEU A 184 1.82 -8.80 -2.74
C LEU A 184 2.89 -7.86 -2.18
N LEU A 185 2.54 -6.65 -1.76
CA LEU A 185 3.49 -5.70 -1.17
C LEU A 185 3.85 -6.05 0.27
N ALA A 186 2.99 -6.74 1.01
CA ALA A 186 3.20 -7.02 2.43
C ALA A 186 4.54 -7.73 2.72
N PRO A 187 4.91 -8.85 2.06
CA PRO A 187 6.18 -9.52 2.32
C PRO A 187 7.39 -8.71 1.86
N LEU A 188 7.22 -7.82 0.87
CA LEU A 188 8.28 -6.97 0.36
C LEU A 188 8.87 -6.09 1.47
N LEU A 189 8.07 -5.69 2.46
CA LEU A 189 8.52 -4.88 3.60
C LEU A 189 9.58 -5.57 4.49
N ARG A 190 9.76 -6.90 4.38
CA ARG A 190 10.83 -7.65 5.07
C ARG A 190 12.14 -7.64 4.30
N ALA A 191 12.10 -7.29 3.02
CA ALA A 191 13.26 -7.31 2.15
C ALA A 191 14.19 -6.14 2.49
N PRO A 192 15.52 -6.35 2.51
CA PRO A 192 16.47 -5.29 2.85
C PRO A 192 16.37 -4.09 1.88
N GLU A 193 16.03 -4.33 0.62
CA GLU A 193 15.88 -3.30 -0.42
C GLU A 193 14.65 -2.41 -0.18
N ALA A 194 13.66 -2.90 0.57
CA ALA A 194 12.48 -2.15 0.96
C ALA A 194 12.65 -1.37 2.27
N THR A 195 13.85 -1.35 2.87
CA THR A 195 14.12 -0.54 4.05
C THR A 195 13.85 0.93 3.74
N SER A 196 13.15 1.62 4.65
CA SER A 196 12.80 3.02 4.45
C SER A 196 14.05 3.90 4.41
N LEU A 197 14.17 4.68 3.34
CA LEU A 197 15.25 5.64 3.14
C LEU A 197 14.88 7.00 3.77
N GLY A 198 15.89 7.82 4.07
CA GLY A 198 15.69 9.20 4.50
C GLY A 198 14.97 9.38 5.85
N VAL A 199 14.86 8.31 6.65
CA VAL A 199 14.36 8.29 8.03
C VAL A 199 15.47 7.87 8.98
N ASP A 200 15.43 8.31 10.24
CA ASP A 200 16.43 7.95 11.24
C ASP A 200 16.03 6.66 12.00
N PRO A 201 16.98 5.72 12.23
CA PRO A 201 18.36 5.72 11.75
C PRO A 201 18.41 5.44 10.24
N SER A 202 19.13 6.30 9.51
CA SER A 202 19.29 6.13 8.07
C SER A 202 20.09 4.86 7.81
N PRO A 203 19.55 3.86 7.07
CA PRO A 203 20.35 2.72 6.68
C PRO A 203 21.54 3.23 5.88
N ALA A 204 22.74 2.74 6.19
CA ALA A 204 23.91 3.02 5.37
C ALA A 204 23.55 2.64 3.93
N THR A 205 23.51 3.62 3.02
CA THR A 205 23.30 3.36 1.60
C THR A 205 24.46 2.48 1.14
N ALA A 206 24.24 1.16 1.11
CA ALA A 206 25.18 0.25 0.51
C ALA A 206 25.25 0.65 -0.96
N GLN A 207 26.44 1.06 -1.41
CA GLN A 207 26.72 1.21 -2.82
C GLN A 207 26.70 -0.20 -3.40
N THR A 208 25.54 -0.65 -3.87
CA THR A 208 25.44 -1.90 -4.62
C THR A 208 25.93 -1.63 -6.03
N GLU A 209 27.12 -2.12 -6.35
CA GLU A 209 27.58 -2.20 -7.72
C GLU A 209 26.72 -3.23 -8.47
N GLY A 210 25.77 -2.73 -9.26
CA GLY A 210 24.89 -3.54 -10.11
C GLY A 210 23.52 -3.85 -9.50
N PHE A 211 22.66 -4.45 -10.32
CA PHE A 211 21.38 -4.99 -9.88
C PHE A 211 21.60 -6.45 -9.49
N ALA A 212 21.62 -6.72 -8.19
CA ALA A 212 21.56 -8.11 -7.73
C ALA A 212 20.14 -8.62 -7.95
N ASP A 213 20.03 -9.75 -8.64
CA ASP A 213 18.75 -10.46 -8.70
C ASP A 213 18.40 -10.98 -7.30
N PRO A 214 17.12 -10.95 -6.89
CA PRO A 214 16.69 -11.52 -5.62
C PRO A 214 16.99 -13.02 -5.60
N SER A 215 17.35 -13.57 -4.43
CA SER A 215 17.61 -15.00 -4.32
C SER A 215 16.33 -15.82 -4.56
N ALA A 216 16.46 -17.08 -4.97
CA ALA A 216 15.30 -17.95 -5.16
C ALA A 216 14.53 -18.17 -3.84
N ASP A 217 15.25 -18.25 -2.71
CA ASP A 217 14.64 -18.39 -1.39
C ASP A 217 13.87 -17.14 -0.97
N ASP A 218 14.46 -15.96 -1.20
CA ASP A 218 13.80 -14.66 -1.01
C ASP A 218 12.47 -14.55 -1.75
N VAL A 219 12.46 -14.96 -3.02
CA VAL A 219 11.25 -14.94 -3.87
C VAL A 219 10.24 -15.98 -3.38
N ARG A 220 10.68 -17.18 -3.02
CA ARG A 220 9.84 -18.26 -2.50
C ARG A 220 9.14 -17.87 -1.20
N GLU A 221 9.87 -17.31 -0.24
CA GLU A 221 9.31 -16.83 1.04
C GLU A 221 8.29 -15.69 0.83
N HIS A 222 8.56 -14.79 -0.11
CA HIS A 222 7.62 -13.73 -0.50
C HIS A 222 6.32 -14.32 -1.05
N ILE A 223 6.43 -15.29 -1.98
CA ILE A 223 5.28 -15.97 -2.59
C ILE A 223 4.48 -16.72 -1.53
N GLU A 224 5.14 -17.44 -0.62
CA GLU A 224 4.48 -18.19 0.46
C GLU A 224 3.63 -17.26 1.33
N CYS A 225 4.19 -16.15 1.79
CA CYS A 225 3.47 -15.18 2.61
C CYS A 225 2.30 -14.54 1.82
N SER A 226 2.51 -14.18 0.55
CA SER A 226 1.45 -13.60 -0.30
C SER A 226 0.28 -14.57 -0.52
N ASN A 227 0.60 -15.82 -0.87
CA ASN A 227 -0.38 -16.87 -1.09
C ASN A 227 -1.11 -17.23 0.20
N GLY A 228 -0.40 -17.24 1.33
CA GLY A 228 -0.97 -17.50 2.64
C GLY A 228 -1.95 -16.40 3.08
N LEU A 229 -1.58 -15.13 2.94
CA LEU A 229 -2.47 -13.99 3.19
C LEU A 229 -3.73 -14.06 2.31
N GLN A 230 -3.58 -14.32 1.01
CA GLN A 230 -4.72 -14.52 0.11
C GLN A 230 -5.62 -15.68 0.57
N SER A 231 -5.02 -16.80 0.97
CA SER A 231 -5.74 -17.99 1.42
C SER A 231 -6.52 -17.72 2.71
N ALA A 232 -5.94 -16.98 3.65
CA ALA A 232 -6.61 -16.58 4.88
C ALA A 232 -7.80 -15.63 4.61
N ILE A 233 -7.63 -14.65 3.72
CA ILE A 233 -8.71 -13.73 3.30
C ILE A 233 -9.88 -14.54 2.69
N ARG A 234 -9.57 -15.53 1.84
CA ARG A 234 -10.55 -16.44 1.23
C ARG A 234 -11.25 -17.33 2.24
N ALA A 235 -10.50 -17.99 3.09
CA ALA A 235 -11.04 -18.85 4.16
C ALA A 235 -11.96 -18.05 5.09
N CYS A 236 -11.65 -16.77 5.30
CA CYS A 236 -12.51 -15.88 6.06
C CYS A 236 -13.73 -15.35 5.29
N GLY A 237 -13.84 -15.53 3.98
CA GLY A 237 -14.89 -14.93 3.15
C GLY A 237 -14.79 -13.40 3.05
N LEU A 238 -13.58 -12.84 3.19
CA LEU A 238 -13.35 -11.40 3.28
C LEU A 238 -12.96 -10.74 1.95
N GLU A 239 -12.77 -11.48 0.86
CA GLU A 239 -12.35 -10.96 -0.45
C GLU A 239 -13.18 -9.77 -0.93
N LYS A 240 -14.48 -9.76 -0.57
CA LYS A 240 -15.45 -8.70 -0.93
C LYS A 240 -15.97 -7.94 0.28
N ALA A 241 -15.22 -7.89 1.38
CA ALA A 241 -15.65 -7.23 2.62
C ALA A 241 -16.03 -5.75 2.42
N TYR A 242 -15.43 -5.06 1.43
CA TYR A 242 -15.80 -3.69 1.04
C TYR A 242 -17.22 -3.55 0.48
N THR A 243 -17.88 -4.65 0.11
CA THR A 243 -19.29 -4.67 -0.34
C THR A 243 -20.28 -5.04 0.77
N PHE A 244 -19.79 -5.41 1.96
CA PHE A 244 -20.65 -5.82 3.06
C PHE A 244 -21.54 -4.66 3.50
N LYS A 245 -22.85 -4.95 3.56
CA LYS A 245 -23.85 -4.05 4.06
C LYS A 245 -23.87 -4.10 5.59
N PRO A 246 -23.98 -2.93 6.25
CA PRO A 246 -24.33 -2.86 7.66
C PRO A 246 -25.56 -3.73 7.99
N LEU A 247 -25.55 -4.43 9.13
CA LEU A 247 -26.73 -5.19 9.60
C LEU A 247 -27.89 -4.29 10.00
N LEU A 248 -27.56 -3.08 10.48
CA LEU A 248 -28.51 -2.03 10.84
C LEU A 248 -28.19 -0.79 10.02
N ASP A 249 -29.22 -0.09 9.54
CA ASP A 249 -29.02 1.21 8.93
C ASP A 249 -28.82 2.32 9.98
N GLY A 250 -28.42 3.52 9.53
CA GLY A 250 -28.16 4.64 10.44
C GLY A 250 -29.39 5.07 11.25
N LYS A 251 -30.61 4.91 10.73
CA LYS A 251 -31.85 5.24 11.45
C LYS A 251 -32.13 4.23 12.55
N GLU A 252 -31.92 2.94 12.26
CA GLU A 252 -32.05 1.87 13.25
C GLU A 252 -31.05 2.06 14.40
N VAL A 253 -29.79 2.38 14.10
CA VAL A 253 -28.75 2.64 15.11
C VAL A 253 -29.08 3.90 15.93
N MET A 254 -29.53 5.00 15.30
CA MET A 254 -29.95 6.21 16.02
C MET A 254 -31.10 5.90 16.99
N LYS A 255 -32.13 5.17 16.54
CA LYS A 255 -33.26 4.77 17.39
C LYS A 255 -32.82 3.87 18.54
N LEU A 256 -31.94 2.90 18.28
CA LEU A 256 -31.43 1.95 19.27
C LEU A 256 -30.65 2.66 20.39
N LEU A 257 -29.79 3.60 20.01
CA LEU A 257 -28.91 4.31 20.95
C LEU A 257 -29.51 5.59 21.54
N GLY A 258 -30.71 6.00 21.08
CA GLY A 258 -31.35 7.24 21.50
C GLY A 258 -30.65 8.50 21.00
N LEU A 259 -29.97 8.41 19.85
CA LEU A 259 -29.29 9.55 19.23
C LEU A 259 -30.32 10.43 18.49
N THR A 260 -30.27 11.74 18.74
CA THR A 260 -31.20 12.71 18.16
C THR A 260 -30.74 13.30 16.83
N SER A 261 -29.46 13.13 16.48
CA SER A 261 -28.90 13.63 15.22
C SER A 261 -27.81 12.70 14.68
N GLY A 262 -27.71 12.63 13.34
CA GLY A 262 -26.53 12.07 12.68
C GLY A 262 -25.29 12.91 13.00
N GLY A 263 -24.18 12.26 13.33
CA GLY A 263 -22.96 12.93 13.76
C GLY A 263 -21.83 11.94 14.05
N PRO A 264 -20.69 12.41 14.60
CA PRO A 264 -19.53 11.57 14.89
C PRO A 264 -19.87 10.32 15.69
N MET A 265 -20.75 10.43 16.70
CA MET A 265 -21.19 9.30 17.52
C MET A 265 -21.92 8.22 16.73
N LEU A 266 -22.75 8.60 15.73
CA LEU A 266 -23.36 7.63 14.83
C LEU A 266 -22.30 6.94 13.98
N GLY A 267 -21.31 7.69 13.48
CA GLY A 267 -20.18 7.12 12.73
C GLY A 267 -19.39 6.09 13.54
N GLU A 268 -19.10 6.38 14.80
CA GLU A 268 -18.43 5.47 15.73
C GLU A 268 -19.26 4.20 16.00
N ALA A 269 -20.57 4.36 16.24
CA ALA A 269 -21.46 3.21 16.43
C ALA A 269 -21.55 2.33 15.17
N MET A 270 -21.64 2.94 13.98
CA MET A 270 -21.62 2.22 12.71
C MET A 270 -20.29 1.48 12.48
N ALA A 271 -19.16 2.07 12.90
CA ALA A 271 -17.85 1.43 12.83
C ALA A 271 -17.74 0.23 13.77
N LYS A 272 -18.16 0.39 15.04
CA LYS A 272 -18.19 -0.71 16.02
C LYS A 272 -19.09 -1.87 15.58
N MET A 273 -20.24 -1.55 14.98
CA MET A 273 -21.11 -2.57 14.38
C MET A 273 -20.38 -3.32 13.27
N MET A 274 -19.70 -2.61 12.36
CA MET A 274 -18.96 -3.26 11.27
C MET A 274 -17.82 -4.13 11.82
N ASP A 275 -17.11 -3.69 12.86
CA ASP A 275 -16.11 -4.51 13.54
C ASP A 275 -16.72 -5.80 14.09
N TRP A 276 -17.87 -5.69 14.76
CA TRP A 276 -18.60 -6.86 15.24
C TRP A 276 -19.06 -7.79 14.11
N GLN A 277 -19.57 -7.25 13.00
CA GLN A 277 -19.95 -8.02 11.82
C GLN A 277 -18.77 -8.79 11.21
N LEU A 278 -17.60 -8.17 11.17
CA LEU A 278 -16.38 -8.81 10.67
C LEU A 278 -15.91 -9.91 11.63
N ALA A 279 -16.00 -9.69 12.94
CA ALA A 279 -15.68 -10.68 13.97
C ALA A 279 -16.63 -11.89 13.98
N ASN A 280 -17.91 -11.70 13.65
CA ASN A 280 -18.97 -12.70 13.83
C ASN A 280 -19.59 -13.09 12.48
N PRO A 281 -18.95 -14.00 11.71
CA PRO A 281 -19.51 -14.45 10.44
C PRO A 281 -20.88 -15.09 10.64
N GLY A 282 -21.90 -14.59 9.94
CA GLY A 282 -23.28 -15.08 10.06
C GLY A 282 -24.07 -14.50 11.25
N GLY A 283 -23.49 -13.57 12.01
CA GLY A 283 -24.19 -12.87 13.09
C GLY A 283 -25.44 -12.13 12.59
N SER A 284 -26.49 -12.20 13.39
CA SER A 284 -27.80 -11.61 13.11
C SER A 284 -27.88 -10.15 13.53
N ALA A 285 -28.86 -9.43 12.98
CA ALA A 285 -29.15 -8.06 13.38
C ALA A 285 -29.53 -7.95 14.87
N GLU A 286 -30.22 -8.97 15.43
CA GLU A 286 -30.62 -8.97 16.85
C GLU A 286 -29.43 -9.16 17.79
N GLU A 287 -28.49 -10.06 17.48
CA GLU A 287 -27.25 -10.21 18.25
C GLU A 287 -26.41 -8.93 18.19
N CYS A 288 -26.33 -8.30 17.02
CA CYS A 288 -25.64 -7.02 16.86
C CYS A 288 -26.28 -5.92 17.73
N LYS A 289 -27.63 -5.83 17.78
CA LYS A 289 -28.34 -4.86 18.62
C LYS A 289 -28.00 -5.06 20.10
N ALA A 290 -27.98 -6.31 20.57
CA ALA A 290 -27.65 -6.64 21.95
C ALA A 290 -26.24 -6.15 22.33
N VAL A 291 -25.26 -6.36 21.45
CA VAL A 291 -23.88 -5.91 21.67
C VAL A 291 -23.75 -4.39 21.62
N LEU A 292 -24.45 -3.71 20.71
CA LEU A 292 -24.43 -2.25 20.65
C LEU A 292 -25.04 -1.60 21.91
N LEU A 293 -26.09 -2.20 22.48
CA LEU A 293 -26.69 -1.73 23.74
C LEU A 293 -25.78 -1.96 24.94
N ALA A 294 -25.10 -3.10 25.01
CA ALA A 294 -24.16 -3.41 26.10
C ALA A 294 -22.95 -2.46 26.14
N ASN A 295 -22.54 -1.91 24.99
CA ASN A 295 -21.42 -0.95 24.89
C ASN A 295 -21.81 0.52 25.16
N ARG A 296 -23.02 0.77 25.69
CA ARG A 296 -23.52 2.11 26.05
C ARG A 296 -23.12 2.54 27.46
N GLU A 297 -22.79 1.58 28.33
CA GLU A 297 -22.25 1.77 29.68
C GLU A 297 -20.75 2.06 29.63
#